data_AF-A0A927Y2Q7-F1
#
_entry.id   AF-A0A927Y2Q7-F1
#
_cell.length_a   1.000
_cell.length_b   1.000
_cell.length_c   1.000
_cell.angle_alpha   90.00
_cell.angle_beta   90.00
_cell.angle_gamma   90.00
#
_symmetry.space_group_name_H-M   'P 1'
#
loop_
_entity.id
_entity.type
_entity.pdbx_description
1 polymer ?
#
loop_
_entity_poly.entity_id
_entity_poly.type
_entity_poly.pdbx_seq_one_letter_code
_entity_poly.pdbx_strand_id
1 'polypeptide(L)'
;MKNLLKFLLFIIYTLVIFLTSKWEILLLELIINILVMLIVRVSVKGALKNLLNVSVFIVITAIANIFIVHFEYAFLIGARLVLVCNITYSFSKVLSYFEFAKVIEKLFTPLKLFKVNPEDISLIICIAIAFLPILKDEFIQLKRVIKVKGYTLKISNCGIILKPFFISLFERINEVSYSLKAKAYAE
;
A
#
# COMPACT_ATOMS: atom_id res chain seq x y z
N MET A 1 -2.08 0.08 -19.99
CA MET A 1 -3.22 -0.85 -19.86
C MET A 1 -2.83 -2.12 -19.12
N LYS A 2 -1.70 -2.75 -19.46
CA LYS A 2 -1.22 -3.99 -18.80
C LYS A 2 -1.20 -3.91 -17.26
N ASN A 3 -0.72 -2.81 -16.67
CA ASN A 3 -0.65 -2.69 -15.20
C ASN A 3 -2.01 -2.47 -14.53
N LEU A 4 -2.95 -1.78 -15.19
CA LEU A 4 -4.32 -1.66 -14.70
C LEU A 4 -5.05 -3.00 -14.76
N LEU A 5 -4.87 -3.76 -15.83
CA LEU A 5 -5.43 -5.11 -15.94
C LEU A 5 -4.88 -6.03 -14.85
N LYS A 6 -3.57 -6.00 -14.60
CA LYS A 6 -2.95 -6.76 -13.49
C LYS A 6 -3.54 -6.37 -12.14
N PHE A 7 -3.77 -5.08 -11.90
CA PHE A 7 -4.35 -4.59 -10.64
C PHE A 7 -5.82 -5.00 -10.47
N LEU A 8 -6.64 -4.87 -11.51
CA LEU A 8 -8.02 -5.35 -11.48
C LEU A 8 -8.09 -6.86 -11.28
N LEU A 9 -7.24 -7.63 -11.98
CA LEU A 9 -7.16 -9.07 -11.81
C LEU A 9 -6.73 -9.44 -10.39
N PHE A 10 -5.79 -8.70 -9.81
CA PHE A 10 -5.41 -8.86 -8.40
C PHE A 10 -6.60 -8.62 -7.45
N ILE A 11 -7.36 -7.54 -7.63
CA ILE A 11 -8.56 -7.26 -6.80
C ILE A 11 -9.58 -8.39 -6.95
N ILE A 12 -9.92 -8.76 -8.18
CA ILE A 12 -10.87 -9.84 -8.46
C ILE A 12 -10.41 -11.13 -7.80
N TYR A 13 -9.13 -11.49 -7.95
CA TYR A 13 -8.57 -12.68 -7.34
C TYR A 13 -8.66 -12.66 -5.81
N THR A 14 -8.35 -11.52 -5.17
CA THR A 14 -8.50 -11.41 -3.71
C THR A 14 -9.94 -11.54 -3.24
N LEU A 15 -10.92 -11.05 -4.02
CA LEU A 15 -12.34 -11.23 -3.72
C LEU A 15 -12.76 -12.68 -3.86
N VAL A 16 -12.31 -13.36 -4.92
CA VAL A 16 -12.62 -14.78 -5.18
C VAL A 16 -12.17 -15.65 -4.00
N ILE A 17 -10.97 -15.44 -3.46
CA ILE A 17 -10.47 -16.19 -2.29
C ILE A 17 -11.44 -16.17 -1.09
N PHE A 18 -12.11 -15.04 -0.85
CA PHE A 18 -13.04 -14.91 0.27
C PHE A 18 -14.45 -15.42 -0.04
N LEU A 19 -14.88 -15.38 -1.30
CA LEU A 19 -16.19 -15.89 -1.75
C LEU A 19 -16.24 -17.42 -1.81
N THR A 20 -15.09 -18.07 -1.95
CA THR A 20 -14.98 -19.51 -2.14
C THR A 20 -15.18 -20.31 -0.85
N SER A 21 -16.30 -21.02 -0.68
CA SER A 21 -16.52 -21.92 0.47
C SER A 21 -16.06 -23.37 0.29
N LYS A 22 -15.75 -23.81 -0.94
CA LYS A 22 -15.36 -25.20 -1.22
C LYS A 22 -13.84 -25.41 -1.11
N TRP A 23 -13.44 -26.50 -0.45
CA TRP A 23 -12.04 -26.92 -0.31
C TRP A 23 -11.30 -27.14 -1.63
N GLU A 24 -11.98 -27.67 -2.65
CA GLU A 24 -11.41 -27.94 -3.97
C GLU A 24 -10.98 -26.66 -4.69
N ILE A 25 -11.80 -25.61 -4.59
CA ILE A 25 -11.51 -24.33 -5.25
C ILE A 25 -10.37 -23.61 -4.51
N LEU A 26 -10.28 -23.76 -3.19
CA LEU A 26 -9.15 -23.26 -2.39
C LEU A 26 -7.82 -23.91 -2.82
N LEU A 27 -7.82 -25.22 -3.15
CA LEU A 27 -6.65 -25.90 -3.71
C LEU A 27 -6.26 -25.32 -5.07
N LEU A 28 -7.23 -25.03 -5.93
CA LEU A 28 -6.98 -24.37 -7.22
C LEU A 28 -6.36 -22.98 -7.03
N GLU A 29 -6.88 -22.18 -6.11
CA GLU A 29 -6.32 -20.87 -5.75
C GLU A 29 -4.88 -20.99 -5.21
N LEU A 30 -4.59 -22.03 -4.42
CA LEU A 30 -3.24 -22.30 -3.96
C LEU A 30 -2.28 -22.59 -5.13
N ILE A 31 -2.70 -23.39 -6.10
CA ILE A 31 -1.89 -23.68 -7.31
C ILE A 31 -1.64 -22.40 -8.10
N ILE A 32 -2.68 -21.58 -8.32
CA ILE A 32 -2.56 -20.30 -9.02
C ILE A 32 -1.58 -19.37 -8.27
N ASN A 33 -1.66 -19.31 -6.95
CA ASN A 33 -0.76 -18.50 -6.13
C ASN A 33 0.71 -18.90 -6.31
N ILE A 34 1.00 -20.20 -6.27
CA ILE A 34 2.34 -20.74 -6.50
C ILE A 34 2.83 -20.42 -7.93
N LEU A 35 1.97 -20.60 -8.93
CA LEU A 35 2.30 -20.25 -10.32
C LEU A 35 2.63 -18.76 -10.47
N VAL A 36 1.84 -17.88 -9.85
CA VAL A 36 2.11 -16.43 -9.86
C VAL A 36 3.45 -16.12 -9.17
N MET A 37 3.74 -16.76 -8.04
CA MET A 37 5.05 -16.60 -7.37
C MET A 37 6.22 -17.02 -8.27
N LEU A 38 6.08 -18.12 -9.01
CA LEU A 38 7.09 -18.60 -9.95
C LEU A 38 7.28 -17.63 -11.13
N ILE A 39 6.18 -17.14 -11.72
CA ILE A 39 6.20 -16.19 -12.84
C ILE A 39 6.86 -14.87 -12.41
N VAL A 40 6.48 -14.37 -11.23
CA VAL A 40 7.02 -13.11 -10.68
C VAL A 40 8.44 -13.29 -10.13
N ARG A 41 8.94 -14.53 -10.01
CA ARG A 41 10.23 -14.88 -9.41
C ARG A 41 10.39 -14.30 -7.99
N VAL A 42 9.32 -14.41 -7.20
CA VAL A 42 9.33 -13.97 -5.81
C VAL A 42 10.26 -14.87 -5.00
N SER A 43 11.11 -14.27 -4.15
CA SER A 43 11.94 -15.05 -3.24
C SER A 43 11.08 -15.76 -2.20
N VAL A 44 11.09 -17.10 -2.22
CA VAL A 44 10.31 -17.94 -1.28
C VAL A 44 10.67 -17.61 0.17
N LYS A 45 11.95 -17.35 0.45
CA LYS A 45 12.42 -16.89 1.77
C LYS A 45 11.77 -15.57 2.19
N GLY A 46 11.59 -14.64 1.26
CA GLY A 46 10.93 -13.35 1.51
C GLY A 46 9.44 -13.52 1.79
N ALA A 47 8.77 -14.39 1.03
CA ALA A 47 7.36 -14.72 1.25
C ALA A 47 7.13 -15.38 2.62
N LEU A 48 7.97 -16.35 3.00
CA LEU A 48 7.95 -16.98 4.34
C LEU A 48 8.19 -15.96 5.45
N LYS A 49 9.14 -15.04 5.29
CA LYS A 49 9.39 -13.97 6.27
C LYS A 49 8.19 -13.04 6.42
N ASN A 50 7.54 -12.68 5.31
CA ASN A 50 6.32 -11.89 5.34
C ASN A 50 5.20 -12.63 6.08
N LEU A 51 5.02 -13.92 5.79
CA LEU A 51 4.02 -14.75 6.45
C LEU A 51 4.30 -14.89 7.95
N LEU A 52 5.56 -15.04 8.35
CA LEU A 52 5.98 -15.05 9.75
C LEU A 52 5.66 -13.74 10.46
N ASN A 53 5.87 -12.59 9.81
CA ASN A 53 5.53 -11.29 10.41
C ASN A 53 4.01 -11.12 10.63
N VAL A 54 3.17 -11.69 9.75
CA VAL A 54 1.71 -11.64 9.86
C VAL A 54 1.14 -12.83 10.64
N SER A 55 1.98 -13.82 10.99
CA SER A 55 1.55 -15.09 11.61
C SER A 55 0.80 -14.88 12.93
N VAL A 56 1.19 -13.89 13.73
CA VAL A 56 0.51 -13.57 15.00
C VAL A 56 -0.97 -13.25 14.75
N PHE A 57 -1.27 -12.45 13.72
CA PHE A 57 -2.64 -12.11 13.34
C PHE A 57 -3.42 -13.34 12.84
N ILE A 58 -2.79 -14.18 12.02
CA ILE A 58 -3.41 -15.41 11.48
C ILE A 58 -3.74 -16.38 12.61
N VAL A 59 -2.81 -16.59 13.55
CA VAL A 59 -2.98 -17.49 14.70
C VAL A 59 -4.09 -17.00 15.62
N ILE A 60 -4.10 -15.70 15.97
CA ILE A 60 -5.18 -15.13 16.80
C ILE A 60 -6.54 -15.32 16.12
N THR A 61 -6.62 -15.06 14.81
CA THR A 61 -7.85 -15.22 14.05
C THR A 61 -8.30 -16.69 14.01
N ALA A 62 -7.38 -17.63 13.81
CA ALA A 62 -7.69 -19.06 13.81
C ALA A 62 -8.20 -19.51 15.19
N ILE A 63 -7.52 -19.13 16.28
CA ILE A 63 -7.93 -19.47 17.64
C ILE A 63 -9.34 -18.93 17.93
N ALA A 64 -9.60 -17.66 17.61
CA ALA A 64 -10.92 -17.06 17.79
C ALA A 64 -12.01 -17.84 17.03
N ASN A 65 -11.73 -18.25 15.78
CA ASN A 65 -12.69 -19.01 14.99
C ASN A 65 -12.91 -20.44 15.48
N ILE A 66 -11.92 -21.08 16.11
CA ILE A 66 -12.08 -22.40 16.75
C ILE A 66 -13.09 -22.30 17.90
N PHE A 67 -13.03 -21.22 18.70
CA PHE A 67 -13.94 -21.03 19.83
C PHE A 67 -15.36 -20.62 19.43
N ILE A 68 -15.49 -19.80 18.37
CA ILE A 68 -16.78 -19.21 17.99
C ILE A 68 -17.59 -20.11 17.07
N VAL A 69 -16.93 -20.76 16.10
CA VAL A 69 -17.60 -21.50 15.02
C VAL A 69 -17.25 -22.97 15.13
N HIS A 70 -16.26 -23.43 14.37
CA HIS A 70 -15.81 -24.82 14.31
C HIS A 70 -14.37 -24.88 13.80
N PHE A 71 -13.69 -25.99 14.08
CA PHE A 71 -12.30 -26.22 13.67
C PHE A 71 -12.10 -26.15 12.15
N GLU A 72 -13.00 -26.74 11.37
CA GLU A 72 -12.91 -26.72 9.91
C GLU A 72 -12.94 -25.30 9.34
N TYR A 73 -13.82 -24.46 9.89
CA TYR A 73 -13.97 -23.07 9.46
C TYR A 73 -12.73 -22.23 9.82
N ALA A 74 -12.15 -22.48 11.00
CA ALA A 74 -10.92 -21.83 11.44
C ALA A 74 -9.73 -22.17 10.52
N PHE A 75 -9.60 -23.44 10.13
CA PHE A 75 -8.56 -23.85 9.19
C PHE A 75 -8.77 -23.20 7.81
N LEU A 76 -10.00 -23.14 7.32
CA LEU A 76 -10.34 -22.54 6.05
C LEU A 76 -10.00 -21.04 6.02
N ILE A 77 -10.36 -20.29 7.07
CA ILE A 77 -9.98 -18.87 7.20
C ILE A 77 -8.46 -18.71 7.28
N GLY A 78 -7.78 -19.55 8.07
CA GLY A 78 -6.33 -19.52 8.17
C GLY A 78 -5.67 -19.67 6.80
N ALA A 79 -6.10 -20.66 6.02
CA ALA A 79 -5.61 -20.89 4.66
C ALA A 79 -5.89 -19.70 3.73
N ARG A 80 -7.10 -19.11 3.76
CA ARG A 80 -7.43 -17.90 2.99
C ARG A 80 -6.50 -16.73 3.33
N LEU A 81 -6.27 -16.47 4.62
CA LEU A 81 -5.38 -15.40 5.05
C LEU A 81 -3.95 -15.61 4.54
N VAL A 82 -3.44 -16.84 4.61
CA VAL A 82 -2.13 -17.19 4.07
C VAL A 82 -2.07 -16.91 2.56
N LEU A 83 -3.08 -17.32 1.78
CA LEU A 83 -3.13 -17.10 0.34
C LEU A 83 -3.18 -15.61 -0.01
N VAL A 84 -4.02 -14.84 0.67
CA VAL A 84 -4.17 -13.39 0.48
C VAL A 84 -2.85 -12.69 0.80
N CYS A 85 -2.24 -12.98 1.94
CA CYS A 85 -0.95 -12.39 2.32
C CYS A 85 0.14 -12.69 1.28
N ASN A 86 0.18 -13.90 0.73
CA ASN A 86 1.15 -14.29 -0.29
C ASN A 86 0.94 -13.59 -1.63
N ILE A 87 -0.32 -13.49 -2.11
CA ILE A 87 -0.59 -12.79 -3.37
C ILE A 87 -0.34 -11.28 -3.23
N THR A 88 -0.73 -10.67 -2.11
CA THR A 88 -0.48 -9.25 -1.85
C THR A 88 1.02 -8.96 -1.79
N TYR A 89 1.80 -9.81 -1.12
CA TYR A 89 3.26 -9.68 -1.10
C TYR A 89 3.87 -9.77 -2.50
N SER A 90 3.41 -10.74 -3.30
CA SER A 90 3.87 -10.93 -4.67
C SER A 90 3.53 -9.73 -5.56
N PHE A 91 2.31 -9.22 -5.45
CA PHE A 91 1.85 -8.06 -6.19
C PHE A 91 2.63 -6.77 -5.82
N SER A 92 2.94 -6.59 -4.54
CA SER A 92 3.75 -5.46 -4.05
C SER A 92 5.16 -5.43 -4.65
N LYS A 93 5.70 -6.57 -5.11
CA LYS A 93 7.00 -6.63 -5.80
C LYS A 93 6.93 -6.34 -7.29
N VAL A 94 5.76 -6.50 -7.89
CA VAL A 94 5.56 -6.30 -9.34
C VAL A 94 5.31 -4.83 -9.68
N LEU A 95 4.64 -4.09 -8.78
CA LEU A 95 4.17 -2.75 -9.08
C LEU A 95 5.02 -1.67 -8.39
N SER A 96 5.65 -0.81 -9.19
CA SER A 96 6.38 0.35 -8.67
C SER A 96 5.43 1.47 -8.22
N TYR A 97 5.90 2.38 -7.36
CA TYR A 97 5.11 3.51 -6.88
C TYR A 97 4.57 4.40 -8.01
N PHE A 98 5.38 4.62 -9.06
CA PHE A 98 4.97 5.41 -10.22
C PHE A 98 3.93 4.70 -11.09
N GLU A 99 4.07 3.39 -11.27
CA GLU A 99 3.07 2.62 -12.01
C GLU A 99 1.74 2.52 -11.24
N PHE A 100 1.80 2.45 -9.91
CA PHE A 100 0.60 2.50 -9.06
C PHE A 100 -0.13 3.83 -9.23
N ALA A 101 0.58 4.96 -9.23
CA ALA A 101 -0.02 6.28 -9.51
C ALA A 101 -0.80 6.31 -10.83
N LYS A 102 -0.20 5.79 -11.90
CA LYS A 102 -0.84 5.68 -13.23
C LYS A 102 -2.04 4.74 -13.27
N VAL A 103 -2.05 3.70 -12.43
CA VAL A 103 -3.21 2.80 -12.30
C VAL A 103 -4.35 3.53 -11.60
N ILE A 104 -4.04 4.26 -10.52
CA ILE A 104 -5.00 5.04 -9.76
C ILE A 104 -5.62 6.16 -10.60
N GLU A 105 -4.81 6.90 -11.38
CA GLU A 105 -5.29 7.88 -12.36
C GLU A 105 -6.36 7.29 -13.29
N LYS A 106 -6.09 6.11 -13.84
CA LYS A 106 -7.03 5.45 -14.76
C LYS A 106 -8.28 4.97 -14.05
N LEU A 107 -8.17 4.52 -12.81
CA LEU A 107 -9.33 4.16 -11.99
C LEU A 107 -10.20 5.37 -11.66
N PHE A 108 -9.66 6.59 -11.66
CA PHE A 108 -10.41 7.81 -11.45
C PHE A 108 -11.04 8.41 -12.72
N THR A 109 -10.78 7.87 -13.91
CA THR A 109 -11.44 8.29 -15.16
C THR A 109 -12.98 8.33 -15.12
N PRO A 110 -13.72 7.41 -14.47
CA PRO A 110 -15.18 7.50 -14.39
C PRO A 110 -15.67 8.70 -13.56
N LEU A 111 -14.84 9.31 -12.72
CA LEU A 111 -15.24 10.50 -11.96
C LEU A 111 -15.42 11.73 -12.85
N LYS A 112 -15.02 11.67 -14.13
CA LYS A 112 -15.39 12.69 -15.13
C LYS A 112 -16.90 12.91 -15.21
N LEU A 113 -17.70 11.88 -14.93
CA LEU A 113 -19.16 11.95 -14.89
C LEU A 113 -19.68 12.89 -13.79
N PHE A 114 -18.92 13.05 -12.71
CA PHE A 114 -19.25 13.91 -11.57
C PHE A 114 -18.57 15.29 -11.65
N LYS A 115 -18.11 15.71 -12.85
CA LYS A 115 -17.39 16.97 -13.09
C LYS A 115 -16.05 17.09 -12.34
N VAL A 116 -15.47 15.97 -11.92
CA VAL A 116 -14.15 15.93 -11.32
C VAL A 116 -13.12 15.62 -12.41
N ASN A 117 -12.10 16.47 -12.56
CA ASN A 117 -11.04 16.26 -13.53
C ASN A 117 -10.02 15.24 -13.00
N PRO A 118 -9.90 14.04 -13.58
CA PRO A 118 -8.93 13.04 -13.13
C PRO A 118 -7.48 13.44 -13.41
N GLU A 119 -7.24 14.37 -14.33
CA GLU A 119 -5.90 14.86 -14.66
C GLU A 119 -5.32 15.67 -13.49
N ASP A 120 -6.14 16.53 -12.86
CA ASP A 120 -5.75 17.31 -11.68
C ASP A 120 -5.47 16.39 -10.48
N ILE A 121 -6.30 15.36 -10.29
CA ILE A 121 -6.09 14.34 -9.26
C ILE A 121 -4.77 13.58 -9.51
N SER A 122 -4.54 13.17 -10.76
CA SER A 122 -3.31 12.47 -11.14
C SER A 122 -2.07 13.32 -10.88
N LEU A 123 -2.14 14.61 -11.22
CA LEU A 123 -1.08 15.58 -10.97
C LEU A 123 -0.78 15.68 -9.47
N ILE A 124 -1.80 15.82 -8.62
CA ILE A 124 -1.63 15.89 -7.16
C ILE A 124 -0.99 14.61 -6.61
N ILE A 125 -1.44 13.43 -7.07
CA ILE A 125 -0.88 12.14 -6.63
C ILE A 125 0.57 11.97 -7.08
N CYS A 126 0.88 12.34 -8.33
CA CYS A 126 2.24 12.30 -8.86
C CYS A 126 3.18 13.20 -8.04
N ILE A 127 2.76 14.42 -7.73
CA ILE A 127 3.50 15.32 -6.85
C ILE A 127 3.67 14.66 -5.48
N ALA A 128 2.60 14.19 -4.84
CA ALA A 128 2.69 13.58 -3.50
C ALA A 128 3.68 12.41 -3.44
N ILE A 129 3.66 11.51 -4.42
CA ILE A 129 4.58 10.36 -4.48
C ILE A 129 6.03 10.81 -4.69
N ALA A 130 6.26 11.80 -5.55
CA ALA A 130 7.60 12.33 -5.80
C ALA A 130 8.17 13.08 -4.58
N PHE A 131 7.32 13.78 -3.82
CA PHE A 131 7.73 14.50 -2.61
C PHE A 131 7.90 13.58 -1.38
N LEU A 132 7.23 12.42 -1.35
CA LEU A 132 7.31 11.48 -0.23
C LEU A 132 8.75 11.12 0.22
N PRO A 133 9.69 10.73 -0.66
CA PRO A 133 11.06 10.46 -0.24
C PRO A 133 11.77 11.71 0.32
N ILE A 134 11.54 12.87 -0.30
CA ILE A 134 12.13 14.15 0.12
C ILE A 134 11.68 14.51 1.55
N LEU A 135 10.37 14.44 1.80
CA LEU A 135 9.79 14.72 3.11
C LEU A 135 10.26 13.73 4.18
N LYS A 136 10.44 12.45 3.80
CA LYS A 136 10.97 11.44 4.71
C LYS A 136 12.41 11.77 5.13
N ASP A 137 13.26 12.13 4.18
CA ASP A 137 14.66 12.45 4.47
C ASP A 137 14.78 13.72 5.30
N GLU A 138 13.98 14.74 5.00
CA GLU A 138 13.92 15.97 5.78
C GLU A 138 13.44 15.72 7.22
N PHE A 139 12.39 14.91 7.40
CA PHE A 139 11.92 14.51 8.72
C PHE A 139 13.01 13.78 9.53
N ILE A 140 13.77 12.90 8.89
CA ILE A 140 14.91 12.20 9.53
C ILE A 140 16.02 13.19 9.92
N GLN A 141 16.32 14.17 9.07
CA GLN A 141 17.30 15.21 9.37
C GLN A 141 16.87 16.08 10.56
N LEU A 142 15.61 16.55 10.58
CA LEU A 142 15.05 17.32 11.69
C LEU A 142 15.09 16.52 13.00
N LYS A 143 14.77 15.23 12.95
CA LYS A 143 14.87 14.33 14.10
C LYS A 143 16.30 14.25 14.65
N ARG A 144 17.32 14.22 13.78
CA ARG A 144 18.74 14.23 14.21
C ARG A 144 19.12 15.57 14.85
N VAL A 145 18.73 16.69 14.24
CA VAL A 145 19.01 18.04 14.77
C VAL A 145 18.42 18.21 16.17
N ILE A 146 17.16 17.79 16.37
CA ILE A 146 16.48 17.95 17.65
C ILE A 146 17.05 17.01 18.72
N LYS A 147 17.54 15.82 18.33
CA LYS A 147 18.30 14.94 19.22
C LYS A 147 19.62 15.57 19.67
N VAL A 148 20.34 16.26 18.78
CA VAL A 148 21.58 16.99 19.14
C VAL A 148 21.28 18.16 20.09
N LYS A 149 20.14 18.82 19.93
CA LYS A 149 19.66 19.86 20.86
C LYS A 149 19.21 19.33 22.24
N GLY A 150 19.38 18.03 22.52
CA GLY A 150 19.07 17.42 23.82
C GLY A 150 17.60 17.02 24.00
N TYR A 151 16.75 17.17 22.99
CA TYR A 151 15.34 16.81 23.09
C TYR A 151 15.12 15.33 22.76
N THR A 152 14.35 14.65 23.61
CA THR A 152 13.87 13.28 23.33
C THR A 152 12.50 13.33 22.66
N LEU A 153 12.32 12.50 21.63
CA LEU A 153 11.04 12.40 20.95
C LEU A 153 10.04 11.62 21.80
N LYS A 154 9.10 12.35 22.38
CA LYS A 154 7.93 11.81 23.07
C LYS A 154 6.67 12.36 22.39
N ILE A 155 5.54 11.67 22.54
CA ILE A 155 4.25 12.13 22.01
C ILE A 155 3.93 13.56 22.48
N SER A 156 4.21 13.87 23.76
CA SER A 156 4.01 15.20 24.34
C SER A 156 4.81 16.32 23.65
N ASN A 157 5.95 15.98 23.04
CA ASN A 157 6.92 16.93 22.50
C ASN A 157 7.04 16.84 20.98
N CYS A 158 6.09 16.17 20.31
CA CYS A 158 6.09 15.99 18.85
C CYS A 158 6.07 17.34 18.10
N GLY A 159 5.42 18.35 18.69
CA GLY A 159 5.35 19.71 18.14
C GLY A 159 6.72 20.35 17.86
N ILE A 160 7.79 19.93 18.53
CA ILE A 160 9.14 20.47 18.32
C ILE A 160 9.68 20.08 16.93
N ILE A 161 9.37 18.87 16.43
CA ILE A 161 9.72 18.45 15.05
C ILE A 161 8.67 18.93 14.06
N LEU A 162 7.38 18.81 14.41
CA LEU A 162 6.30 19.09 13.47
C LEU A 162 6.27 20.55 13.04
N LYS A 163 6.49 21.50 13.95
CA LYS A 163 6.49 22.94 13.62
C LYS A 163 7.48 23.28 12.49
N PRO A 164 8.80 23.03 12.62
CA PRO A 164 9.74 23.35 11.55
C PRO A 164 9.49 22.52 10.28
N PHE A 165 9.04 21.27 10.43
CA PHE A 165 8.67 20.42 9.28
C PHE A 165 7.51 21.02 8.47
N PHE A 166 6.45 21.48 9.14
CA PHE A 166 5.30 22.09 8.47
C PHE A 166 5.65 23.43 7.84
N ILE A 167 6.47 24.26 8.49
CA ILE A 167 6.92 25.54 7.92
C ILE A 167 7.64 25.30 6.58
N SER A 168 8.63 24.41 6.57
CA SER A 168 9.34 24.03 5.35
C SER A 168 8.42 23.41 4.29
N LEU A 169 7.46 22.58 4.72
CA LEU A 169 6.48 21.97 3.81
C LEU A 169 5.59 23.05 3.14
N PHE A 170 5.16 24.09 3.87
CA PHE A 170 4.37 25.19 3.30
C PHE A 170 5.20 26.06 2.34
N GLU A 171 6.45 26.37 2.68
CA GLU A 171 7.36 27.10 1.78
C GLU A 171 7.52 26.36 0.45
N ARG A 172 7.78 25.06 0.53
CA ARG A 172 7.93 24.18 -0.63
C ARG A 172 6.64 24.07 -1.46
N ILE A 173 5.47 24.03 -0.81
CA ILE A 173 4.17 24.09 -1.52
C ILE A 173 4.06 25.40 -2.32
N ASN A 174 4.45 26.52 -1.73
CA ASN A 174 4.41 27.82 -2.41
C ASN A 174 5.36 27.85 -3.62
N GLU A 175 6.57 27.33 -3.49
CA GLU A 175 7.53 27.21 -4.60
C GLU A 175 7.01 26.34 -5.75
N VAL A 176 6.42 25.18 -5.42
CA VAL A 176 5.84 24.27 -6.40
C VAL A 176 4.65 24.91 -7.10
N SER A 177 3.76 25.55 -6.34
CA SER A 177 2.61 26.26 -6.89
C SER A 177 3.03 27.37 -7.83
N TYR A 178 4.00 28.20 -7.42
CA TYR A 178 4.57 29.26 -8.26
C TYR A 178 5.17 28.70 -9.55
N SER A 179 5.91 27.60 -9.45
CA SER A 179 6.51 26.92 -10.61
C SER A 179 5.48 26.34 -11.57
N LEU A 180 4.36 25.80 -11.06
CA LEU A 180 3.27 25.28 -11.88
C LEU A 180 2.53 26.40 -12.61
N LYS A 181 2.28 27.53 -11.95
CA LYS A 181 1.70 28.74 -12.56
C LYS A 181 2.59 29.29 -13.66
N ALA A 182 3.90 29.40 -13.42
CA ALA A 182 4.87 29.86 -14.42
C ALA A 182 4.93 28.96 -15.67
N LYS A 183 4.56 27.68 -15.53
CA LYS A 183 4.50 26.70 -16.63
C LYS A 183 3.11 26.55 -17.24
N ALA A 184 2.14 27.39 -16.86
CA ALA A 184 0.75 27.34 -17.32
C ALA A 184 0.02 26.01 -17.04
N TYR A 185 0.36 25.33 -15.93
CA TYR A 185 -0.34 24.11 -15.48
C TYR A 185 -1.49 24.39 -14.51
N ALA A 186 -1.50 25.55 -13.86
CA ALA A 186 -2.52 25.93 -12.89
C ALA A 186 -2.92 27.39 -13.13
N GLU A 187 -4.18 27.60 -13.53
CA GLU A 187 -4.91 28.86 -13.36
C GLU A 187 -5.80 28.76 -12.12
#